data_AF-A0A523GC61-F1
#
_entry.id   AF-A0A523GC61-F1
#
_cell.length_a   1.000
_cell.length_b   1.000
_cell.length_c   1.000
_cell.angle_alpha   90.00
_cell.angle_beta   90.00
_cell.angle_gamma   90.00
#
_symmetry.space_group_name_H-M   'P 1'
#
loop_
_entity.id
_entity.type
_entity.pdbx_description
1 polymer ?
#
loop_
_entity_poly.entity_id
_entity_poly.type
_entity_poly.pdbx_seq_one_letter_code
_entity_poly.pdbx_strand_id
1 'polypeptide(L)'
;HDFIMNCSKKDLKSMMNFKHRTFNSTDSLYFVDFFKRFYKEHSSLEEAFLPVGGKFTDMRLSLSCFHQRFFDSDHAPGRTRKHVATPARKSACKRINMFLRWMVREDANGVDFGIWKKMRPRDLICPCDLHVQRTARRLGLVTRKQNDWKMALELTEKLRIFDPEDPVKYDFALFGLSVLNPDYSLDFVIN
;
A
#
# COMPACT_ATOMS: atom_id res chain seq x y z
N HIS A 1 16.97 0.60 5.42
CA HIS A 1 17.45 1.90 5.92
C HIS A 1 18.90 2.14 5.51
N ASP A 2 19.82 1.26 5.91
CA ASP A 2 21.28 1.49 5.77
C ASP A 2 21.76 1.73 4.34
N PHE A 3 21.26 0.97 3.37
CA PHE A 3 21.59 1.21 1.97
C PHE A 3 21.27 2.65 1.53
N ILE A 4 20.10 3.17 1.89
CA ILE A 4 19.66 4.52 1.48
C ILE A 4 20.58 5.60 2.08
N MET A 5 20.94 5.45 3.35
CA MET A 5 21.79 6.42 4.04
C MET A 5 23.22 6.39 3.52
N ASN A 6 23.75 5.20 3.28
CA ASN A 6 25.16 4.97 3.00
C ASN A 6 25.49 4.74 1.52
N CYS A 7 24.51 4.75 0.60
CA CYS A 7 24.77 4.51 -0.81
C CYS A 7 25.77 5.52 -1.38
N SER A 8 26.81 5.00 -2.02
CA SER A 8 27.86 5.76 -2.68
C SER A 8 27.48 6.16 -4.11
N LYS A 9 28.25 7.05 -4.73
CA LYS A 9 28.11 7.36 -6.17
C LYS A 9 28.28 6.12 -7.06
N LYS A 10 29.14 5.17 -6.65
CA LYS A 10 29.36 3.91 -7.38
C LYS A 10 28.10 3.04 -7.35
N ASP A 11 27.42 2.97 -6.20
CA ASP A 11 26.18 2.19 -6.05
C ASP A 11 25.08 2.78 -6.94
N LEU A 12 24.90 4.11 -6.91
CA LEU A 12 23.96 4.81 -7.77
C LEU A 12 24.28 4.62 -9.27
N LYS A 13 25.56 4.62 -9.63
CA LYS A 13 25.99 4.36 -11.02
C LYS A 13 25.58 2.97 -11.50
N SER A 14 25.64 1.95 -10.63
CA SER A 14 25.19 0.59 -10.98
C SER A 14 23.68 0.52 -11.29
N MET A 15 22.89 1.42 -10.70
CA MET A 15 21.44 1.52 -10.93
C MET A 15 21.07 2.23 -12.25
N MET A 16 22.03 2.86 -12.94
CA MET A 16 21.74 3.62 -14.18
C MET A 16 21.19 2.76 -15.32
N ASN A 17 21.49 1.45 -15.31
CA ASN A 17 21.02 0.49 -16.31
C ASN A 17 19.83 -0.35 -15.81
N PHE A 18 19.29 -0.06 -14.62
CA PHE A 18 18.20 -0.83 -14.06
C PHE A 18 16.90 -0.68 -14.87
N LYS A 19 16.26 -1.81 -15.19
CA LYS A 19 14.94 -1.85 -15.80
C LYS A 19 14.18 -3.09 -15.37
N HIS A 20 12.96 -2.91 -14.89
CA HIS A 20 12.02 -4.00 -14.63
C HIS A 20 10.60 -3.58 -15.03
N ARG A 21 10.06 -4.22 -16.05
CA ARG A 21 8.75 -3.89 -16.65
C ARG A 21 8.66 -2.39 -16.98
N THR A 22 7.79 -1.65 -16.28
CA THR A 22 7.55 -0.21 -16.51
C THR A 22 8.42 0.71 -15.65
N PHE A 23 9.17 0.14 -14.70
CA PHE A 23 10.05 0.84 -13.76
C PHE A 23 11.50 0.79 -14.27
N ASN A 24 12.22 1.91 -14.23
CA ASN A 24 13.58 2.01 -14.76
C ASN A 24 14.51 2.80 -13.83
N SER A 25 15.71 3.09 -14.32
CA SER A 25 16.75 3.82 -13.60
C SER A 25 16.34 5.22 -13.14
N THR A 26 15.58 5.98 -13.94
CA THR A 26 15.05 7.28 -13.50
C THR A 26 14.14 7.13 -12.28
N ASP A 27 13.30 6.09 -12.24
CA ASP A 27 12.43 5.86 -11.08
C ASP A 27 13.25 5.42 -9.87
N SER A 28 14.15 4.46 -10.05
CA SER A 28 14.94 3.90 -8.95
C SER A 28 15.83 4.96 -8.30
N LEU A 29 16.52 5.77 -9.10
CA LEU A 29 17.36 6.86 -8.62
C LEU A 29 16.53 7.92 -7.88
N TYR A 30 15.35 8.28 -8.40
CA TYR A 30 14.47 9.23 -7.71
C TYR A 30 13.92 8.68 -6.39
N PHE A 31 13.57 7.40 -6.32
CA PHE A 31 13.16 6.76 -5.06
C PHE A 31 14.29 6.82 -4.02
N VAL A 32 15.53 6.51 -4.41
CA VAL A 32 16.69 6.58 -3.52
C VAL A 32 16.92 8.03 -3.05
N ASP A 33 16.84 9.01 -3.96
CA ASP A 33 16.95 10.43 -3.63
C ASP A 33 15.89 10.86 -2.62
N PHE A 34 14.61 10.57 -2.88
CA PHE A 34 13.52 10.89 -1.96
C PHE A 34 13.74 10.27 -0.58
N PHE A 35 14.00 8.97 -0.51
CA PHE A 35 14.20 8.32 0.78
C PHE A 35 15.42 8.88 1.51
N LYS A 36 16.52 9.19 0.80
CA LYS A 36 17.72 9.74 1.41
C LYS A 36 17.50 11.14 1.97
N ARG A 37 16.77 12.01 1.25
CA ARG A 37 16.38 13.32 1.78
C ARG A 37 15.47 13.17 2.99
N PHE A 38 14.44 12.33 2.87
CA PHE A 38 13.46 12.13 3.93
C PHE A 38 14.08 11.57 5.22
N TYR A 39 14.88 10.51 5.14
CA TYR A 39 15.52 9.89 6.31
C TYR A 39 16.65 10.72 6.93
N LYS A 40 17.11 11.81 6.31
CA LYS A 40 18.01 12.77 6.96
C LYS A 40 17.30 13.64 7.99
N GLU A 41 16.00 13.85 7.81
CA GLU A 41 15.18 14.75 8.64
C GLU A 41 14.21 13.99 9.54
N HIS A 42 13.89 12.74 9.20
CA HIS A 42 12.91 11.91 9.90
C HIS A 42 13.49 10.53 10.23
N SER A 43 13.14 10.00 11.40
CA SER A 43 13.58 8.67 11.84
C SER A 43 12.71 7.54 11.30
N SER A 44 11.46 7.85 10.90
CA SER A 44 10.52 6.86 10.37
C SER A 44 9.80 7.35 9.11
N LEU A 45 9.73 6.50 8.09
CA LEU A 45 8.91 6.75 6.90
C LEU A 45 7.40 6.80 7.21
N GLU A 46 6.96 6.35 8.38
CA GLU A 46 5.57 6.55 8.84
C GLU A 46 5.20 8.05 8.82
N GLU A 47 6.15 8.92 9.18
CA GLU A 47 5.95 10.37 9.20
C GLU A 47 5.63 10.93 7.81
N ALA A 48 6.08 10.27 6.75
CA ALA A 48 5.78 10.67 5.38
C ALA A 48 4.31 10.47 5.02
N PHE A 49 3.53 9.73 5.82
CA PHE A 49 2.09 9.55 5.63
C PHE A 49 1.26 10.54 6.42
N LEU A 50 1.85 11.32 7.32
CA LEU A 50 1.08 12.15 8.25
C LEU A 50 0.98 13.59 7.74
N PRO A 51 -0.15 14.28 8.02
CA PRO A 51 -0.29 15.70 7.77
C PRO A 51 0.63 16.52 8.67
N VAL A 52 0.71 17.82 8.40
CA VAL A 52 1.40 18.77 9.28
C VAL A 52 0.81 18.67 10.69
N GLY A 53 1.66 18.55 11.70
CA GLY A 53 1.27 18.27 13.09
C GLY A 53 1.32 16.79 13.49
N GLY A 54 1.57 15.87 12.54
CA GLY A 54 1.97 14.50 12.84
C GLY A 54 0.88 13.60 13.44
N LYS A 55 -0.40 14.00 13.37
CA LYS A 55 -1.54 13.21 13.83
C LYS A 55 -2.23 12.54 12.65
N PHE A 56 -2.48 11.24 12.78
CA PHE A 56 -3.30 10.52 11.80
C PHE A 56 -4.76 11.02 11.87
N THR A 57 -5.38 11.17 10.69
CA THR A 57 -6.79 11.57 10.57
C THR A 57 -7.58 10.52 9.81
N ASP A 58 -7.20 10.26 8.55
CA ASP A 58 -7.82 9.23 7.72
C ASP A 58 -6.85 8.74 6.64
N MET A 59 -7.07 7.53 6.13
CA MET A 59 -6.17 6.90 5.17
C MET A 59 -6.13 7.60 3.81
N ARG A 60 -7.21 8.23 3.37
CA ARG A 60 -7.24 8.92 2.07
C ARG A 60 -6.34 10.15 2.12
N LEU A 61 -6.41 10.93 3.20
CA LEU A 61 -5.51 12.04 3.45
C LEU A 61 -4.08 11.54 3.59
N SER A 62 -3.83 10.50 4.39
CA SER A 62 -2.47 9.98 4.60
C SER A 62 -1.77 9.55 3.32
N LEU A 63 -2.47 8.83 2.44
CA LEU A 63 -1.93 8.46 1.12
C LEU A 63 -1.72 9.68 0.21
N SER A 64 -2.54 10.72 0.36
CA SER A 64 -2.38 11.96 -0.40
C SER A 64 -1.18 12.77 0.11
N CYS A 65 -0.98 12.85 1.43
CA CYS A 65 0.19 13.45 2.06
C CYS A 65 1.48 12.75 1.62
N PHE A 66 1.52 11.41 1.65
CA PHE A 66 2.66 10.66 1.16
C PHE A 66 2.94 10.95 -0.31
N HIS A 67 1.92 10.90 -1.17
CA HIS A 67 2.11 11.19 -2.59
C HIS A 67 2.62 12.62 -2.84
N GLN A 68 2.09 13.62 -2.13
CA GLN A 68 2.55 15.00 -2.27
C GLN A 68 4.00 15.15 -1.83
N ARG A 69 4.33 14.65 -0.63
CA ARG A 69 5.68 14.69 -0.07
C ARG A 69 6.68 13.91 -0.91
N PHE A 70 6.28 12.77 -1.49
CA PHE A 70 7.15 11.99 -2.38
C PHE A 70 7.55 12.76 -3.65
N PHE A 71 6.74 13.73 -4.08
CA PHE A 71 6.95 14.51 -5.31
C PHE A 71 7.01 16.02 -5.05
N ASP A 72 7.53 16.42 -3.89
CA ASP A 72 7.70 17.82 -3.47
C ASP A 72 8.96 18.48 -4.07
N SER A 73 9.88 17.69 -4.59
CA SER A 73 11.09 18.19 -5.27
C SER A 73 10.78 18.74 -6.67
N ASP A 74 11.39 19.88 -7.01
CA ASP A 74 11.32 20.47 -8.36
C ASP A 74 11.83 19.55 -9.47
N HIS A 75 12.70 18.59 -9.13
CA HIS A 75 13.26 17.63 -10.08
C HIS A 75 12.47 16.31 -10.12
N ALA A 76 11.32 16.23 -9.46
CA ALA A 76 10.45 15.05 -9.46
C ALA A 76 10.05 14.62 -10.89
N PRO A 77 10.50 13.45 -11.39
CA PRO A 77 10.21 13.05 -12.76
C PRO A 77 8.72 12.75 -12.94
N GLY A 78 8.08 13.41 -13.91
CA GLY A 78 6.65 13.21 -14.19
C GLY A 78 6.27 11.75 -14.45
N ARG A 79 7.14 10.97 -15.11
CA ARG A 79 6.91 9.55 -15.38
C ARG A 79 6.89 8.68 -14.12
N THR A 80 7.56 9.10 -13.05
CA THR A 80 7.67 8.35 -11.80
C THR A 80 6.36 8.44 -10.98
N ARG A 81 5.55 9.47 -11.21
CA ARG A 81 4.24 9.68 -10.55
C ARG A 81 3.25 8.53 -10.69
N LYS A 82 3.42 7.63 -11.68
CA LYS A 82 2.57 6.43 -11.81
C LYS A 82 2.96 5.30 -10.85
N HIS A 83 4.13 5.36 -10.23
CA HIS A 83 4.65 4.29 -9.36
C HIS A 83 4.24 4.44 -7.90
N VAL A 84 3.88 5.64 -7.47
CA VAL A 84 3.27 5.91 -6.16
C VAL A 84 1.79 6.22 -6.40
N ALA A 85 0.91 5.31 -6.03
CA ALA A 85 -0.53 5.48 -6.23
C ALA A 85 -1.12 6.49 -5.22
N THR A 86 -2.19 7.18 -5.61
CA THR A 86 -2.96 8.07 -4.73
C THR A 86 -4.46 7.90 -4.98
N PRO A 87 -5.31 7.97 -3.92
CA PRO A 87 -6.75 7.97 -4.06
C PRO A 87 -7.28 9.11 -4.94
N ALA A 88 -6.57 10.25 -5.01
CA ALA A 88 -6.94 11.39 -5.85
C ALA A 88 -7.04 11.02 -7.35
N ARG A 89 -6.30 10.00 -7.78
CA ARG A 89 -6.32 9.45 -9.14
C ARG A 89 -7.28 8.26 -9.30
N LYS A 90 -8.22 8.08 -8.36
CA LYS A 90 -9.18 6.96 -8.30
C LYS A 90 -8.50 5.58 -8.26
N SER A 91 -7.24 5.48 -7.87
CA SER A 91 -6.58 4.18 -7.73
C SER A 91 -7.07 3.46 -6.46
N ALA A 92 -7.26 2.14 -6.52
CA ALA A 92 -7.45 1.31 -5.32
C ALA A 92 -6.22 1.32 -4.38
N CYS A 93 -5.08 1.88 -4.81
CA CYS A 93 -3.87 2.02 -4.00
C CYS A 93 -3.32 0.68 -3.47
N LYS A 94 -3.64 -0.45 -4.13
CA LYS A 94 -3.28 -1.82 -3.70
C LYS A 94 -1.86 -1.93 -3.12
N ARG A 95 -0.85 -1.52 -3.88
CA ARG A 95 0.56 -1.71 -3.48
C ARG A 95 0.93 -0.96 -2.21
N ILE A 96 0.47 0.29 -2.09
CA ILE A 96 0.77 1.10 -0.90
C ILE A 96 -0.07 0.67 0.30
N ASN A 97 -1.31 0.19 0.07
CA ASN A 97 -2.11 -0.44 1.12
C ASN A 97 -1.47 -1.75 1.62
N MET A 98 -0.91 -2.60 0.73
CA MET A 98 -0.14 -3.79 1.14
C MET A 98 1.06 -3.41 1.98
N PHE A 99 1.81 -2.40 1.54
CA PHE A 99 2.97 -1.92 2.29
C PHE A 99 2.56 -1.44 3.68
N LEU A 100 1.51 -0.61 3.77
CA LEU A 100 0.98 -0.14 5.05
C LEU A 100 0.48 -1.28 5.94
N ARG A 101 -0.14 -2.32 5.37
CA ARG A 101 -0.51 -3.54 6.10
C ARG A 101 0.70 -4.12 6.80
N TRP A 102 1.79 -4.39 6.08
CA TRP A 102 3.01 -4.93 6.66
C TRP A 102 3.65 -4.02 7.70
N MET A 103 3.61 -2.70 7.51
CA MET A 103 4.28 -1.78 8.44
C MET A 103 3.48 -1.54 9.72
N VAL A 104 2.15 -1.55 9.65
CA VAL A 104 1.25 -1.16 10.76
C VAL A 104 0.64 -2.36 11.49
N ARG A 105 0.23 -3.42 10.77
CA ARG A 105 -0.23 -4.66 11.44
C ARG A 105 0.96 -5.42 11.99
N GLU A 106 0.69 -6.16 13.05
CA GLU A 106 1.60 -7.10 13.68
C GLU A 106 0.90 -8.47 13.69
N ASP A 107 1.59 -9.53 13.27
CA ASP A 107 1.07 -10.88 13.36
C ASP A 107 2.07 -11.85 14.01
N ALA A 108 1.57 -13.03 14.40
CA ALA A 108 2.39 -14.05 15.06
C ALA A 108 3.28 -14.84 14.08
N ASN A 109 3.11 -14.65 12.76
CA ASN A 109 3.79 -15.43 11.72
C ASN A 109 4.98 -14.68 11.11
N GLY A 110 5.22 -13.42 11.52
CA GLY A 110 6.31 -12.57 11.04
C GLY A 110 6.10 -12.02 9.63
N VAL A 111 4.87 -12.06 9.09
CA VAL A 111 4.57 -11.48 7.76
C VAL A 111 4.31 -9.98 7.88
N ASP A 112 3.56 -9.57 8.89
CA ASP A 112 3.28 -8.18 9.21
C ASP A 112 4.22 -7.70 10.35
N PHE A 113 5.08 -6.71 10.07
CA PHE A 113 6.18 -6.27 10.93
C PHE A 113 5.75 -5.43 12.14
N GLY A 114 4.67 -4.67 12.03
CA GLY A 114 4.10 -3.89 13.14
C GLY A 114 4.97 -2.76 13.67
N ILE A 115 5.98 -2.28 12.93
CA ILE A 115 6.93 -1.28 13.42
C ILE A 115 6.39 0.16 13.43
N TRP A 116 5.22 0.41 12.84
CA TRP A 116 4.56 1.72 12.78
C TRP A 116 3.37 1.76 13.73
N LYS A 117 3.30 2.80 14.57
CA LYS A 117 2.38 2.84 15.72
C LYS A 117 1.48 4.10 15.77
N LYS A 118 1.68 5.06 14.86
CA LYS A 118 0.82 6.26 14.77
C LYS A 118 -0.48 5.96 14.01
N MET A 119 -0.43 5.06 13.04
CA MET A 119 -1.61 4.41 12.43
C MET A 119 -1.92 3.09 13.16
N ARG A 120 -3.18 2.66 13.17
CA ARG A 120 -3.60 1.38 13.77
C ARG A 120 -4.19 0.43 12.72
N PRO A 121 -4.20 -0.90 12.95
CA PRO A 121 -4.79 -1.87 12.04
C PRO A 121 -6.22 -1.54 11.57
N ARG A 122 -7.08 -1.08 12.49
CA ARG A 122 -8.46 -0.63 12.19
C ARG A 122 -8.56 0.51 11.18
N ASP A 123 -7.51 1.30 11.06
CA ASP A 123 -7.49 2.47 10.17
C ASP A 123 -7.17 2.04 8.73
N LEU A 124 -6.52 0.89 8.54
CA LEU A 124 -6.01 0.43 7.26
C LEU A 124 -7.11 0.11 6.25
N ILE A 125 -6.76 0.25 4.97
CA ILE A 125 -7.62 -0.13 3.84
C ILE A 125 -7.15 -1.45 3.24
N CYS A 126 -8.10 -2.35 2.99
CA CYS A 126 -7.81 -3.67 2.44
C CYS A 126 -7.05 -3.55 1.10
N PRO A 127 -5.93 -4.25 0.93
CA PRO A 127 -5.17 -4.24 -0.32
C PRO A 127 -5.86 -5.10 -1.39
N CYS A 128 -6.79 -4.49 -2.12
CA CYS A 128 -7.59 -5.19 -3.13
C CYS A 128 -6.77 -5.55 -4.37
N ASP A 129 -6.23 -6.76 -4.44
CA ASP A 129 -5.64 -7.30 -5.65
C ASP A 129 -6.60 -8.11 -6.50
N LEU A 130 -6.14 -8.62 -7.64
CA LEU A 130 -7.01 -9.32 -8.58
C LEU A 130 -7.70 -10.55 -7.93
N HIS A 131 -7.00 -11.29 -7.07
CA HIS A 131 -7.54 -12.44 -6.36
C HIS A 131 -8.52 -12.01 -5.27
N VAL A 132 -8.12 -11.06 -4.41
CA VAL A 132 -8.98 -10.50 -3.36
C VAL A 132 -10.26 -9.90 -3.97
N GLN A 133 -10.15 -9.15 -5.06
CA GLN A 133 -11.29 -8.55 -5.77
C GLN A 133 -12.25 -9.60 -6.32
N ARG A 134 -11.72 -10.69 -6.89
CA ARG A 134 -12.54 -11.79 -7.44
C ARG A 134 -13.30 -12.51 -6.34
N THR A 135 -12.61 -12.90 -5.27
CA THR A 135 -13.22 -13.55 -4.11
C THR A 135 -14.27 -12.64 -3.46
N ALA A 136 -13.93 -11.37 -3.21
CA ALA A 136 -14.85 -10.41 -2.61
C ALA A 136 -16.16 -10.25 -3.40
N ARG A 137 -16.09 -10.22 -4.74
CA ARG A 137 -17.29 -10.17 -5.60
C ARG A 137 -18.10 -11.45 -5.53
N ARG A 138 -17.43 -12.61 -5.62
CA ARG A 138 -18.10 -13.92 -5.55
C ARG A 138 -18.82 -14.12 -4.21
N LEU A 139 -18.23 -13.65 -3.12
CA LEU A 139 -18.82 -13.68 -1.78
C LEU A 139 -19.87 -12.58 -1.53
N GLY A 140 -20.16 -11.71 -2.51
CA GLY A 140 -21.10 -10.60 -2.32
C GLY A 140 -20.62 -9.50 -1.37
N LEU A 141 -19.33 -9.48 -1.02
CA LEU A 141 -18.72 -8.45 -0.15
C LEU A 141 -18.56 -7.11 -0.87
N VAL A 142 -18.54 -7.10 -2.19
CA VAL A 142 -18.55 -5.86 -2.98
C VAL A 142 -19.46 -5.97 -4.18
N THR A 143 -20.15 -4.87 -4.47
CA THR A 143 -21.02 -4.71 -5.65
C THR A 143 -20.36 -3.86 -6.73
N ARG A 144 -19.36 -3.04 -6.36
CA ARG A 144 -18.68 -2.15 -7.31
C ARG A 144 -17.88 -2.91 -8.37
N LYS A 145 -18.20 -2.62 -9.64
CA LYS A 145 -17.52 -3.18 -10.81
C LYS A 145 -16.11 -2.61 -11.02
N GLN A 146 -15.89 -1.33 -10.71
CA GLN A 146 -14.59 -0.69 -10.89
C GLN A 146 -13.61 -1.06 -9.76
N ASN A 147 -12.35 -1.32 -10.12
CA ASN A 147 -11.27 -1.59 -9.17
C ASN A 147 -10.59 -0.28 -8.74
N ASP A 148 -11.33 0.55 -8.01
CA ASP A 148 -10.87 1.87 -7.58
C ASP A 148 -10.89 2.04 -6.06
N TRP A 149 -10.52 3.23 -5.59
CA TRP A 149 -10.51 3.57 -4.17
C TRP A 149 -11.86 3.30 -3.48
N LYS A 150 -12.98 3.53 -4.16
CA LYS A 150 -14.31 3.32 -3.59
C LYS A 150 -14.61 1.84 -3.37
N MET A 151 -14.15 0.96 -4.26
CA MET A 151 -14.27 -0.49 -4.06
C MET A 151 -13.41 -0.97 -2.89
N ALA A 152 -12.21 -0.41 -2.72
CA ALA A 152 -11.36 -0.72 -1.58
C ALA A 152 -11.99 -0.30 -0.25
N LEU A 153 -12.63 0.88 -0.22
CA LEU A 153 -13.43 1.33 0.94
C LEU A 153 -14.64 0.42 1.18
N GLU A 154 -15.42 0.08 0.14
CA GLU A 154 -16.59 -0.81 0.25
C GLU A 154 -16.20 -2.16 0.86
N LEU A 155 -15.14 -2.79 0.35
CA LEU A 155 -14.64 -4.06 0.89
C LEU A 155 -14.20 -3.89 2.35
N THR A 156 -13.41 -2.86 2.65
CA THR A 156 -12.89 -2.64 4.01
C THR A 156 -14.04 -2.43 5.01
N GLU A 157 -15.08 -1.70 4.63
CA GLU A 157 -16.24 -1.49 5.48
C GLU A 157 -17.01 -2.79 5.74
N LYS A 158 -17.16 -3.64 4.72
CA LYS A 158 -17.75 -4.96 4.91
C LYS A 158 -16.92 -5.86 5.80
N LEU A 159 -15.59 -5.80 5.66
CA LEU A 159 -14.69 -6.57 6.51
C LEU A 159 -14.70 -6.09 7.98
N ARG A 160 -14.94 -4.80 8.18
CA ARG A 160 -15.08 -4.19 9.52
C ARG A 160 -16.26 -4.75 10.32
N ILE A 161 -17.28 -5.29 9.65
CA ILE A 161 -18.41 -5.97 10.32
C ILE A 161 -17.92 -7.24 11.04
N PHE A 162 -16.94 -7.94 10.48
CA PHE A 162 -16.39 -9.16 11.08
C PHE A 162 -15.33 -8.88 12.14
N ASP A 163 -14.48 -7.87 11.92
CA ASP A 163 -13.53 -7.39 12.92
C ASP A 163 -13.29 -5.87 12.78
N PRO A 164 -13.78 -5.04 13.72
CA PRO A 164 -13.59 -3.59 13.68
C PRO A 164 -12.22 -3.11 14.18
N GLU A 165 -11.43 -3.96 14.83
CA GLU A 165 -10.07 -3.65 15.30
C GLU A 165 -9.02 -4.01 14.25
N ASP A 166 -9.27 -5.03 13.44
CA ASP A 166 -8.40 -5.44 12.34
C ASP A 166 -9.20 -5.96 11.13
N PRO A 167 -9.79 -5.07 10.31
CA PRO A 167 -10.56 -5.46 9.14
C PRO A 167 -9.67 -5.96 7.99
N VAL A 168 -8.37 -5.62 7.97
CA VAL A 168 -7.51 -5.94 6.82
C VAL A 168 -6.85 -7.32 6.93
N LYS A 169 -6.86 -7.98 8.09
CA LYS A 169 -6.36 -9.36 8.24
C LYS A 169 -7.00 -10.38 7.29
N TYR A 170 -8.24 -10.11 6.85
CA TYR A 170 -8.98 -11.00 5.96
C TYR A 170 -8.47 -10.99 4.51
N ASP A 171 -7.59 -10.05 4.14
CA ASP A 171 -7.03 -10.00 2.79
C ASP A 171 -6.29 -11.31 2.42
N PHE A 172 -5.58 -11.91 3.38
CA PHE A 172 -4.87 -13.17 3.21
C PHE A 172 -5.83 -14.33 2.95
N ALA A 173 -6.94 -14.41 3.70
CA ALA A 173 -7.97 -15.42 3.50
C ALA A 173 -8.66 -15.25 2.14
N LEU A 174 -9.04 -14.02 1.78
CA LEU A 174 -9.66 -13.71 0.48
C LEU A 174 -8.74 -14.05 -0.70
N PHE A 175 -7.44 -13.81 -0.55
CA PHE A 175 -6.43 -14.20 -1.52
C PHE A 175 -6.32 -15.72 -1.62
N GLY A 176 -6.15 -16.42 -0.48
CA GLY A 176 -6.01 -17.86 -0.41
C GLY A 176 -7.18 -18.62 -1.05
N LEU A 177 -8.41 -18.18 -0.78
CA LEU A 177 -9.61 -18.77 -1.39
C LEU A 177 -9.58 -18.72 -2.93
N SER A 178 -9.11 -17.63 -3.52
CA SER A 178 -9.03 -17.55 -4.99
C SER A 178 -7.94 -18.44 -5.58
N VAL A 179 -6.84 -18.66 -4.86
CA VAL A 179 -5.69 -19.44 -5.36
C VAL A 179 -5.96 -20.94 -5.21
N LEU A 180 -6.53 -21.33 -4.07
CA LEU A 180 -6.79 -22.74 -3.75
C LEU A 180 -7.99 -23.29 -4.54
N ASN A 181 -8.94 -22.45 -4.92
CA ASN A 181 -10.20 -22.89 -5.51
C ASN A 181 -10.62 -21.94 -6.66
N PRO A 182 -10.04 -22.13 -7.86
CA PRO A 182 -10.31 -21.29 -9.03
C PRO A 182 -11.80 -21.28 -9.43
N ASP A 183 -12.49 -22.41 -9.19
CA ASP A 183 -13.79 -22.77 -9.78
C ASP A 183 -14.97 -22.76 -8.79
N TYR A 184 -14.87 -22.05 -7.66
CA TYR A 184 -15.99 -21.95 -6.70
C TYR A 184 -17.34 -21.62 -7.36
N SER A 185 -18.28 -22.59 -7.35
CA SER A 185 -19.71 -22.31 -7.45
C SER A 185 -20.21 -21.79 -6.10
N LEU A 186 -21.28 -21.00 -6.11
CA LEU A 186 -21.87 -20.39 -4.90
C LEU A 186 -22.33 -21.43 -3.86
N ASP A 187 -22.47 -22.70 -4.25
CA ASP A 187 -23.00 -23.78 -3.43
C ASP A 187 -22.03 -24.27 -2.34
N PHE A 188 -20.74 -23.95 -2.44
CA PHE A 188 -19.72 -24.42 -1.49
C PHE A 188 -19.61 -23.56 -0.22
N VAL A 189 -20.09 -22.31 -0.25
CA VAL A 189 -19.93 -21.36 0.87
C VAL A 189 -21.12 -21.41 1.85
N ILE A 190 -22.21 -22.08 1.46
CA ILE A 190 -23.47 -22.13 2.22
C ILE A 190 -23.67 -23.49 2.93
N ASN A 191 -22.78 -24.46 2.76
CA ASN A 191 -22.82 -25.74 3.47
C ASN A 191 -21.66 -25.91 4.45
#